data_AF-A0AAJ2ECW0-F1
#
_entry.id   AF-A0AAJ2ECW0-F1
#
_cell.length_a   1.000
_cell.length_b   1.000
_cell.length_c   1.000
_cell.angle_alpha   90.00
_cell.angle_beta   90.00
_cell.angle_gamma   90.00
#
_symmetry.space_group_name_H-M   'P 1'
#
loop_
_entity.id
_entity.type
_entity.pdbx_description
1 polymer ?
#
loop_
_entity_poly.entity_id
_entity_poly.type
_entity_poly.pdbx_seq_one_letter_code
_entity_poly.pdbx_strand_id
1 'polypeptide(L)'
;MAYTTPEITELLAKQDALNKQLAEAKERETRQVLIEIVQKMRQYGISLEELSGSKPKAQEPVREAKYRDPIGGATWSGRGRAPQWIVGKNRDDFLADTRATKTTKAAAQAALFGDEA
;
A
#
# COMPACT_ATOMS: atom_id res chain seq x y z
N MET A 1 -38.78 -44.30 -35.59
CA MET A 1 -37.32 -44.47 -35.33
C MET A 1 -36.96 -43.56 -34.17
N ALA A 2 -36.69 -44.11 -33.00
CA ALA A 2 -36.50 -43.39 -31.73
C ALA A 2 -35.02 -43.28 -31.31
N TYR A 3 -34.11 -43.17 -32.29
CA TYR A 3 -32.67 -43.18 -32.04
C TYR A 3 -32.10 -41.81 -31.61
N THR A 4 -32.89 -40.75 -31.78
CA THR A 4 -32.43 -39.37 -31.59
C THR A 4 -32.31 -38.93 -30.14
N THR A 5 -33.12 -39.46 -29.22
CA THR A 5 -33.11 -38.95 -27.82
C THR A 5 -31.87 -39.35 -27.02
N PRO A 6 -31.42 -40.62 -26.98
CA PRO A 6 -30.23 -40.98 -26.18
C PRO A 6 -28.92 -40.47 -26.79
N GLU A 7 -28.76 -40.53 -28.12
CA GLU A 7 -27.55 -40.07 -28.80
C GLU A 7 -27.33 -38.56 -28.60
N ILE A 8 -28.38 -37.75 -28.70
CA ILE A 8 -28.30 -36.31 -28.41
C ILE A 8 -27.87 -36.05 -26.97
N THR A 9 -28.41 -36.80 -25.99
CA THR A 9 -28.04 -36.60 -24.59
C THR A 9 -26.57 -36.94 -24.31
N GLU A 10 -26.04 -37.99 -24.94
CA GLU A 10 -24.61 -38.32 -24.81
C GLU A 10 -23.71 -37.25 -25.45
N LEU A 11 -24.10 -36.71 -26.61
CA LEU A 11 -23.35 -35.62 -27.25
C LEU A 11 -23.35 -34.34 -26.41
N LEU A 12 -24.47 -34.02 -25.77
CA LEU A 12 -24.57 -32.89 -24.84
C LEU A 12 -23.69 -33.12 -23.59
N ALA A 13 -23.72 -34.31 -22.99
CA ALA A 13 -22.85 -34.63 -21.86
C ALA A 13 -21.36 -34.52 -22.20
N LYS A 14 -20.96 -34.97 -23.40
CA LYS A 14 -19.60 -34.80 -23.92
C LYS A 14 -19.24 -33.33 -24.13
N GLN A 15 -20.16 -32.51 -24.65
CA GLN A 15 -19.96 -31.07 -24.82
C GLN A 15 -19.73 -30.38 -23.46
N ASP A 16 -20.54 -30.73 -22.45
CA ASP A 16 -20.43 -30.14 -21.11
C ASP A 16 -19.09 -30.50 -20.45
N ALA A 17 -18.66 -31.77 -20.58
CA ALA A 17 -17.37 -32.23 -20.09
C ALA A 17 -16.20 -31.51 -20.78
N LEU A 18 -16.25 -31.36 -22.11
CA LEU A 18 -15.24 -30.61 -22.87
C LEU A 18 -15.20 -29.13 -22.48
N ASN A 19 -16.36 -28.49 -22.29
CA ASN A 19 -16.44 -27.10 -21.84
C ASN A 19 -15.83 -26.91 -20.45
N LYS A 20 -16.05 -27.85 -19.52
CA LYS A 20 -15.41 -27.82 -18.19
C LYS A 20 -13.89 -27.96 -18.30
N GLN A 21 -13.40 -28.88 -19.12
CA GLN A 21 -11.96 -29.02 -19.36
C GLN A 21 -11.35 -27.76 -19.99
N LEU A 22 -12.07 -27.13 -20.92
CA LEU A 22 -11.64 -25.89 -21.56
C LEU A 22 -11.57 -24.74 -20.56
N ALA A 23 -12.54 -24.64 -19.66
CA ALA A 23 -12.55 -23.64 -18.60
C ALA A 23 -11.37 -23.83 -17.62
N GLU A 24 -11.11 -25.07 -17.19
CA GLU A 24 -9.99 -25.40 -16.30
C GLU A 24 -8.62 -25.16 -16.98
N ALA A 25 -8.50 -25.46 -18.27
CA ALA A 25 -7.30 -25.14 -19.05
C ALA A 25 -7.09 -23.62 -19.12
N LYS A 26 -8.13 -22.85 -19.47
CA LYS A 26 -8.07 -21.39 -19.50
C LYS A 26 -7.73 -20.78 -18.14
N GLU A 27 -8.27 -21.30 -17.04
CA GLU A 27 -7.93 -20.80 -15.71
C GLU A 27 -6.44 -21.05 -15.38
N ARG A 28 -5.92 -22.23 -15.73
CA ARG A 28 -4.50 -22.55 -15.55
C ARG A 28 -3.60 -21.64 -16.38
N GLU A 29 -3.92 -21.45 -17.66
CA GLU A 29 -3.17 -20.57 -18.55
C GLU A 29 -3.22 -19.12 -18.10
N THR A 30 -4.41 -18.60 -17.78
CA THR A 30 -4.57 -17.21 -17.31
C THR A 30 -3.83 -16.98 -16.00
N ARG A 31 -3.84 -17.94 -15.07
CA ARG A 31 -3.06 -17.88 -13.83
C ARG A 31 -1.56 -17.83 -14.10
N GLN A 32 -1.05 -18.66 -15.01
CA GLN A 32 0.37 -18.66 -15.37
C GLN A 32 0.79 -17.35 -16.04
N VAL A 33 -0.01 -16.85 -16.99
CA VAL A 33 0.24 -15.59 -17.67
C VAL A 33 0.21 -14.42 -16.69
N LEU A 34 -0.74 -14.41 -15.74
CA LEU A 34 -0.80 -13.38 -14.70
C LEU A 34 0.48 -13.34 -13.86
N ILE A 35 1.00 -14.50 -13.44
CA ILE A 35 2.25 -14.59 -12.68
C ILE A 35 3.42 -14.03 -13.49
N GLU A 36 3.52 -14.40 -14.77
CA GLU A 36 4.58 -13.91 -15.67
C GLU A 36 4.50 -12.39 -15.85
N ILE A 37 3.29 -11.84 -16.06
CA ILE A 37 3.07 -10.40 -16.17
C ILE A 37 3.51 -9.69 -14.90
N VAL A 38 3.10 -10.17 -13.73
CA VAL A 38 3.47 -9.55 -12.45
C VAL A 38 4.99 -9.61 -12.22
N GLN A 39 5.64 -10.72 -12.59
CA GLN A 39 7.10 -10.83 -12.53
C GLN A 39 7.79 -9.81 -13.46
N LYS A 40 7.34 -9.71 -14.71
CA LYS A 40 7.85 -8.71 -15.66
C LYS A 40 7.59 -7.29 -15.16
N MET A 41 6.40 -6.99 -14.64
CA MET A 41 6.08 -5.69 -14.05
C MET A 41 7.07 -5.32 -12.94
N ARG A 42 7.40 -6.27 -12.04
CA ARG A 42 8.41 -6.04 -10.99
C ARG A 42 9.82 -5.86 -11.55
N GLN A 43 10.22 -6.66 -12.53
CA GLN A 43 11.55 -6.60 -13.14
C GLN A 43 11.82 -5.25 -13.82
N TYR A 44 10.80 -4.70 -14.49
CA TYR A 44 10.91 -3.43 -15.22
C TYR A 44 10.39 -2.22 -14.42
N GLY A 45 9.93 -2.42 -13.19
CA GLY A 45 9.36 -1.35 -12.35
C GLY A 45 8.07 -0.74 -12.91
N ILE A 46 7.31 -1.49 -13.72
CA ILE A 46 6.05 -1.04 -14.32
C ILE A 46 4.96 -1.11 -13.25
N SER A 47 4.35 0.03 -12.93
CA SER A 47 3.21 0.09 -12.01
C SER A 47 1.88 -0.12 -12.75
N LEU A 48 0.83 -0.46 -12.01
CA LEU A 48 -0.51 -0.62 -12.57
C LEU A 48 -1.05 0.72 -13.12
N GLU A 49 -0.63 1.86 -12.56
CA GLU A 49 -1.01 3.18 -13.07
C GLU A 49 -0.47 3.40 -14.49
N GLU A 50 0.78 3.01 -14.75
CA GLU A 50 1.42 3.10 -16.07
C GLU A 50 0.71 2.17 -17.09
N LEU A 51 0.37 0.94 -16.68
CA LEU A 51 -0.34 -0.02 -17.53
C LEU A 51 -1.78 0.41 -17.85
N SER A 52 -2.47 1.04 -16.88
CA SER A 52 -3.84 1.53 -17.03
C SER A 52 -3.93 2.88 -17.77
N GLY A 53 -2.80 3.47 -18.16
CA GLY A 53 -2.74 4.77 -18.83
C GLY A 53 -3.18 5.94 -17.94
N SER A 54 -3.39 5.70 -16.65
CA SER A 54 -3.73 6.74 -15.70
C SER A 54 -2.44 7.41 -15.28
N LYS A 55 -2.18 8.62 -15.79
CA LYS A 55 -1.07 9.46 -15.32
C LYS A 55 -1.08 9.46 -13.78
N PRO A 56 0.04 9.14 -13.11
CA PRO A 56 0.08 9.24 -11.66
C PRO A 56 -0.31 10.67 -11.30
N LYS A 57 -1.44 10.82 -10.61
CA LYS A 57 -1.72 12.07 -9.89
C LYS A 57 -0.54 12.18 -8.94
N ALA A 58 0.36 13.14 -9.20
CA ALA A 58 1.42 13.47 -8.27
C ALA A 58 0.75 13.57 -6.89
N GLN A 59 1.05 12.61 -6.00
CA GLN A 59 0.66 12.75 -4.61
C GLN A 59 1.39 14.02 -4.18
N GLU A 60 0.64 15.12 -4.00
CA GLU A 60 1.17 16.24 -3.24
C GLU A 60 1.72 15.61 -1.96
N PRO A 61 3.01 15.78 -1.65
CA PRO A 61 3.55 15.24 -0.41
C PRO A 61 2.63 15.76 0.70
N VAL A 62 2.00 14.83 1.43
CA VAL A 62 1.16 15.16 2.58
C VAL A 62 2.05 16.02 3.46
N ARG A 63 1.79 17.33 3.47
CA ARG A 63 2.69 18.32 4.07
C ARG A 63 2.76 17.97 5.54
N GLU A 64 3.90 17.40 5.93
CA GLU A 64 4.15 16.90 7.27
C GLU A 64 3.74 17.97 8.28
N ALA A 65 2.81 17.65 9.16
CA ALA A 65 2.35 18.61 10.14
C ALA A 65 3.51 18.91 11.10
N LYS A 66 4.11 20.09 10.94
CA LYS A 66 5.30 20.51 11.68
C LYS A 66 5.10 20.48 13.20
N TYR A 67 3.89 20.69 13.69
CA TYR A 67 3.57 20.73 15.12
C TYR A 67 2.44 19.75 15.50
N ARG A 68 2.55 19.11 16.67
CA ARG A 68 1.56 18.20 17.26
C ARG A 68 1.31 18.51 18.73
N ASP A 69 0.05 18.54 19.11
CA ASP A 69 -0.40 18.70 20.50
C ASP A 69 -0.15 17.41 21.31
N PRO A 70 0.60 17.47 22.43
CA PRO A 70 0.86 16.31 23.28
C PRO A 70 -0.37 15.80 24.04
N ILE A 71 -1.41 16.63 24.21
CA ILE A 71 -2.58 16.29 25.03
C ILE A 71 -3.74 15.82 24.15
N GLY A 72 -4.11 16.62 23.13
CA GLY A 72 -5.25 16.34 22.26
C GLY A 72 -4.89 15.68 20.92
N GLY A 73 -3.61 15.53 20.60
CA GLY A 73 -3.16 14.91 19.35
C GLY A 73 -3.43 15.73 18.08
N ALA A 74 -3.97 16.94 18.20
CA ALA A 74 -4.20 17.85 17.09
C ALA A 74 -2.88 18.24 16.41
N THR A 75 -2.87 18.34 15.08
CA THR A 75 -1.67 18.64 14.29
C THR A 75 -1.82 19.95 13.52
N TRP A 76 -0.75 20.74 13.44
CA TRP A 76 -0.72 22.01 12.72
C TRP A 76 0.51 22.12 11.83
N SER A 77 0.30 22.54 10.58
CA SER A 77 1.35 22.65 9.56
C SER A 77 2.21 23.92 9.68
N GLY A 78 1.93 24.80 10.66
CA GLY A 78 2.67 26.05 10.86
C GLY A 78 2.27 27.19 9.91
N ARG A 79 1.27 26.99 9.05
CA ARG A 79 0.69 28.06 8.21
C ARG A 79 -0.76 28.35 8.63
N GLY A 80 -1.14 29.63 8.57
CA GLY A 80 -2.49 30.11 8.92
C GLY A 80 -2.68 30.42 10.41
N ARG A 81 -3.94 30.48 10.86
CA ARG A 81 -4.29 30.77 12.26
C ARG A 81 -3.77 29.66 13.17
N ALA A 82 -2.90 30.03 14.10
CA ALA A 82 -2.37 29.11 15.10
C ALA A 82 -3.50 28.61 16.03
N PRO A 83 -3.57 27.31 16.30
CA PRO A 83 -4.57 26.75 17.22
C PRO A 83 -4.25 27.07 18.69
N GLN A 84 -5.28 27.07 19.55
CA GLN A 84 -5.19 27.56 20.94
C GLN A 84 -4.10 26.87 21.78
N TRP A 85 -3.75 25.61 21.48
CA TRP A 85 -2.78 24.83 22.23
C TRP A 85 -1.31 25.28 22.01
N ILE A 86 -1.00 25.94 20.89
CA ILE A 86 0.35 26.46 20.59
C ILE A 86 0.45 27.99 20.72
N VAL A 87 -0.67 28.70 20.73
CA VAL A 87 -0.71 30.16 20.88
C VAL A 87 -0.20 30.54 22.28
N GLY A 88 0.84 31.39 22.33
CA GLY A 88 1.44 31.86 23.60
C GLY A 88 2.40 30.89 24.27
N LYS A 89 2.70 29.73 23.64
CA LYS A 89 3.67 28.74 24.14
C LYS A 89 4.89 28.64 23.21
N ASN A 90 5.99 28.08 23.71
CA ASN A 90 7.16 27.79 22.88
C ASN A 90 6.80 26.75 21.82
N ARG A 91 7.02 27.11 20.55
CA ARG A 91 6.60 26.28 19.41
C ARG A 91 7.47 25.03 19.26
N ASP A 92 8.72 25.10 19.71
CA ASP A 92 9.70 24.01 19.67
C ASP A 92 9.29 22.80 20.51
N ASP A 93 8.53 23.00 21.60
CA ASP A 93 8.02 21.91 22.43
C ASP A 93 6.99 21.03 21.72
N PHE A 94 6.37 21.55 20.66
CA PHE A 94 5.32 20.88 19.89
C PHE A 94 5.81 20.36 18.55
N LEU A 95 7.10 20.48 18.21
CA LEU A 95 7.64 19.99 16.94
C LEU A 95 7.46 18.47 16.83
N ALA A 96 6.79 17.99 15.78
CA ALA A 96 6.54 16.56 15.60
C ALA A 96 7.84 15.73 15.45
N ASP A 97 8.94 16.38 15.04
CA ASP A 97 10.26 15.78 14.83
C ASP A 97 11.13 15.65 16.11
N THR A 98 10.73 16.26 17.23
CA THR A 98 11.52 16.28 18.49
C THR A 98 11.66 14.91 19.19
N ARG A 99 10.87 13.91 18.78
CA ARG A 99 10.99 12.53 19.30
C ARG A 99 12.27 11.84 18.80
N ALA A 100 12.75 12.19 17.62
CA ALA A 100 14.01 11.69 17.10
C ALA A 100 15.20 12.33 17.83
N THR A 101 15.15 13.65 18.07
CA THR A 101 16.29 14.41 18.62
C THR A 101 16.52 14.19 20.13
N LYS A 102 15.46 13.99 20.92
CA LYS A 102 15.59 13.66 22.37
C LYS A 102 16.25 12.30 22.61
N THR A 103 16.00 11.31 21.75
CA THR A 103 16.61 9.97 21.86
C THR A 103 18.12 10.01 21.58
N THR A 104 18.55 10.77 20.57
CA THR A 104 19.99 10.95 20.27
C THR A 104 20.75 11.71 21.34
N LYS A 105 20.17 12.75 21.98
CA LYS A 105 20.86 13.50 23.05
C LYS A 105 20.95 12.68 24.34
N ALA A 106 19.91 11.92 24.69
CA ALA A 106 19.93 11.03 25.86
C ALA A 106 20.94 9.87 25.67
N ALA A 107 21.01 9.28 24.48
CA ALA A 107 22.00 8.24 24.17
C ALA A 107 23.43 8.77 24.12
N ALA A 108 23.65 9.97 23.59
CA ALA A 108 24.97 10.62 23.58
C ALA A 108 25.44 11.02 24.99
N GLN A 109 24.52 11.38 25.90
CA GLN A 109 24.86 11.71 27.29
C GLN A 109 25.15 10.47 28.15
N ALA A 110 24.50 9.34 27.86
CA ALA A 110 24.80 8.06 28.53
C ALA A 110 26.14 7.45 28.09
N ALA A 111 26.56 7.67 26.84
CA ALA A 111 27.85 7.22 26.34
C ALA A 111 29.06 8.05 26.81
N LEU A 112 28.83 9.27 27.34
CA LEU A 112 29.89 10.18 27.79
C LEU A 112 30.24 10.06 29.29
N PHE A 113 29.38 9.43 30.10
CA PHE A 113 29.58 9.30 31.56
C PHE A 113 29.46 7.86 32.07
N GLY A 114 29.59 6.86 31.18
CA GLY A 114 29.39 5.45 31.49
C GLY A 114 30.63 4.59 31.32
N ASP A 115 31.76 4.99 31.89
CA ASP A 115 32.88 4.08 32.20
C ASP A 115 33.78 4.71 33.29
N GLU A 116 33.49 4.42 34.57
CA GLU A 116 34.52 4.31 35.61
C GLU A 116 33.95 3.62 36.88
N ALA A 117 34.46 2.41 37.13
CA ALA A 117 34.49 1.59 38.36
C ALA A 117 33.18 1.24 39.12
#